data_AF-A0A7L4QZB8-F1
#
_entry.id   AF-A0A7L4QZB8-F1
#
_cell.length_a   1.000
_cell.length_b   1.000
_cell.length_c   1.000
_cell.angle_alpha   90.00
_cell.angle_beta   90.00
_cell.angle_gamma   90.00
#
_symmetry.space_group_name_H-M   'P 1'
#
loop_
_entity.id
_entity.type
_entity.pdbx_description
1 polymer ?
#
loop_
_entity_poly.entity_id
_entity_poly.type
_entity_poly.pdbx_seq_one_letter_code
_entity_poly.pdbx_strand_id
1 'polypeptide(L)' 'MSKSFYSYVRDAWKDPKDSYVHELRWERLQDWRKEGSVTRVERPTRIDRARALGYKAKQGIVVARVKVRR' A
#
# COMPACT_ATOMS: atom_id res chain seq x y z
N MET A 1 12.78 -18.93 -14.54
CA MET A 1 12.40 -17.51 -14.72
C MET A 1 12.60 -16.78 -13.40
N SER A 2 13.27 -15.63 -13.39
CA SER A 2 13.46 -14.83 -12.18
C SER A 2 12.19 -14.07 -11.81
N LYS A 3 11.90 -13.97 -10.51
CA LYS A 3 10.78 -13.18 -9.99
C LYS A 3 11.13 -11.69 -10.04
N SER A 4 10.17 -10.85 -10.45
CA SER A 4 10.33 -9.40 -10.39
C SER A 4 10.07 -8.87 -8.97
N PHE A 5 10.65 -7.74 -8.59
CA PHE A 5 10.38 -7.09 -7.30
C PHE A 5 8.88 -6.95 -7.00
N TYR A 6 8.08 -6.55 -8.00
CA TYR A 6 6.63 -6.41 -7.85
C TYR A 6 5.92 -7.73 -7.57
N SER A 7 6.45 -8.86 -8.05
CA SER A 7 5.88 -10.18 -7.75
C SER A 7 6.04 -10.56 -6.28
N TYR A 8 7.17 -10.21 -5.64
CA TYR A 8 7.37 -10.42 -4.21
C TYR A 8 6.40 -9.59 -3.37
N VAL A 9 6.23 -8.31 -3.71
CA VAL A 9 5.24 -7.45 -3.04
C VAL A 9 3.84 -8.03 -3.22
N ARG A 10 3.49 -8.44 -4.45
CA ARG A 10 2.18 -9.04 -4.71
C ARG A 10 1.96 -10.30 -3.88
N ASP A 11 2.95 -11.19 -3.82
CA ASP A 11 2.87 -12.44 -3.06
C ASP A 11 2.70 -12.17 -1.56
N ALA A 12 3.43 -11.21 -0.99
CA ALA A 12 3.30 -10.81 0.41
C ALA A 12 1.90 -10.24 0.75
N TRP A 13 1.26 -9.56 -0.20
CA TRP A 13 -0.10 -9.03 0.00
C TRP A 13 -1.24 -10.03 -0.30
N LYS A 14 -0.94 -11.24 -0.82
CA LYS A 14 -1.95 -12.30 -0.98
C LYS A 14 -2.38 -12.88 0.36
N ASP A 15 -1.42 -13.13 1.24
CA ASP A 15 -1.66 -13.50 2.63
C ASP A 15 -0.98 -12.52 3.60
N PRO A 16 -1.67 -11.45 3.99
CA PRO A 16 -1.15 -10.48 4.94
C PRO A 16 -1.10 -10.96 6.39
N LYS A 17 -1.60 -12.17 6.72
CA LYS A 17 -1.54 -12.70 8.09
C LYS A 17 -0.27 -13.52 8.31
N ASP A 18 0.10 -14.30 7.30
CA ASP A 18 1.24 -15.22 7.38
C ASP A 18 2.54 -14.66 6.79
N SER A 19 2.53 -13.37 6.41
CA SER A 19 3.71 -12.68 5.87
C SER A 19 4.14 -11.50 6.76
N TYR A 20 5.34 -10.98 6.50
CA TYR A 20 5.87 -9.78 7.17
C TYR A 20 4.95 -8.54 7.05
N VAL A 21 3.99 -8.56 6.13
CA VAL A 21 2.98 -7.50 5.97
C VAL A 21 2.08 -7.43 7.21
N HIS A 22 1.94 -8.51 7.99
CA HIS A 22 1.11 -8.53 9.18
C HIS A 22 1.58 -7.50 10.21
N GLU A 23 2.82 -7.64 10.67
CA GLU A 23 3.45 -6.76 11.66
C GLU A 23 3.55 -5.33 11.12
N LEU A 24 4.00 -5.18 9.87
CA LEU A 24 4.08 -3.88 9.19
C LEU A 24 2.72 -3.16 9.14
N ARG A 25 1.64 -3.92 8.94
CA ARG A 25 0.28 -3.36 8.93
C ARG A 25 -0.18 -3.02 10.33
N TRP A 26 0.15 -3.84 11.33
CA TRP A 26 -0.20 -3.57 12.72
C TRP A 26 0.38 -2.24 13.20
N GLU A 27 1.67 -2.01 12.97
CA GLU A 27 2.34 -0.74 13.30
C GLU A 27 1.69 0.43 12.56
N ARG A 28 1.57 0.33 11.23
CA ARG A 28 0.97 1.39 10.40
C ARG A 28 -0.45 1.74 10.80
N LEU A 29 -1.27 0.74 11.18
CA LEU A 29 -2.64 0.98 11.60
C LEU A 29 -2.73 1.85 12.86
N GLN A 30 -1.74 1.81 13.75
CA GLN A 30 -1.71 2.67 14.94
C GLN A 30 -1.55 4.14 14.55
N ASP A 31 -0.66 4.43 13.61
CA ASP A 31 -0.47 5.79 13.08
C ASP A 31 -1.69 6.24 12.27
N TRP A 32 -2.19 5.38 11.39
CA TRP A 32 -3.31 5.70 10.51
C TRP A 32 -4.63 5.92 11.25
N ARG A 33 -4.76 5.42 12.49
CA ARG A 33 -5.91 5.72 13.35
C ARG A 33 -5.93 7.16 13.83
N LYS A 34 -4.75 7.77 13.98
CA LYS A 34 -4.55 9.18 14.40
C LYS A 34 -4.69 10.15 13.23
N GLU A 35 -4.47 9.69 12.01
CA GLU A 35 -4.66 10.48 10.79
C GLU A 35 -6.15 10.80 10.52
N GLY A 36 -6.39 11.79 9.64
CA GLY A 36 -7.73 12.21 9.21
C GLY A 36 -8.41 11.21 8.25
N SER A 37 -9.63 11.57 7.81
CA SER A 37 -10.45 10.69 6.95
C SER A 37 -9.87 10.52 5.54
N VAL A 38 -9.21 11.53 5.00
CA VAL A 38 -8.52 11.51 3.71
C VAL A 38 -7.12 12.08 3.91
N THR A 39 -6.10 11.24 3.76
CA THR A 39 -4.69 11.64 3.89
C THR A 39 -3.99 11.45 2.55
N ARG A 40 -3.41 12.53 2.00
CA ARG A 40 -2.53 12.42 0.84
C ARG A 40 -1.25 11.67 1.23
N VAL A 41 -0.86 10.69 0.43
CA VAL A 41 0.38 9.93 0.62
C VAL A 41 1.34 10.20 -0.54
N GLU A 42 2.63 10.36 -0.23
CA GLU A 42 3.65 10.59 -1.27
C GLU A 42 3.85 9.34 -2.14
N ARG A 43 3.85 8.14 -1.53
CA ARG A 43 4.08 6.87 -2.21
C ARG A 43 2.95 5.88 -1.93
N PRO A 44 2.54 5.07 -2.93
CA PRO A 44 1.56 4.01 -2.71
C PRO A 44 2.09 2.97 -1.72
N THR A 45 1.25 2.55 -0.77
CA THR A 45 1.58 1.43 0.14
C THR A 45 1.79 0.12 -0.61
N ARG A 46 1.07 -0.07 -1.72
CA ARG A 46 1.17 -1.21 -2.64
C ARG A 46 1.60 -0.75 -4.02
N ILE A 47 2.91 -0.71 -4.26
CA ILE A 47 3.46 -0.25 -5.53
C ILE A 47 3.13 -1.22 -6.68
N ASP A 48 3.08 -2.53 -6.40
CA ASP A 48 2.68 -3.58 -7.35
C ASP A 48 1.29 -3.31 -7.94
N ARG A 49 0.31 -3.04 -7.06
CA ARG A 49 -1.08 -2.83 -7.44
C ARG A 49 -1.27 -1.45 -8.05
N ALA A 50 -0.63 -0.42 -7.50
CA ALA A 50 -0.70 0.92 -8.04
C ALA A 50 -0.22 0.95 -9.50
N ARG A 51 0.95 0.36 -9.80
CA ARG A 51 1.49 0.28 -11.17
C ARG A 51 0.55 -0.49 -12.11
N ALA A 52 -0.03 -1.60 -11.65
CA ALA A 52 -0.99 -2.37 -12.43
C ALA A 52 -2.27 -1.60 -12.76
N LEU A 53 -2.67 -0.65 -11.91
CA LEU A 53 -3.82 0.25 -12.12
C LEU A 53 -3.46 1.53 -12.90
N GLY A 54 -2.21 1.66 -13.37
CA GLY A 54 -1.78 2.81 -14.19
C GLY A 54 -1.05 3.92 -13.42
N TYR A 55 -0.75 3.75 -12.14
CA TYR A 55 0.10 4.69 -11.40
C TYR A 55 1.45 4.88 -12.10
N LYS A 56 1.85 6.13 -12.27
CA LYS A 56 3.21 6.50 -12.67
C LYS A 56 3.74 7.52 -11.67
N ALA A 57 5.01 7.39 -11.32
CA ALA A 57 5.71 8.40 -10.52
C ALA A 57 5.99 9.62 -11.42
N LYS A 58 4.98 10.46 -11.61
CA LYS A 58 5.01 11.66 -12.46
C LYS A 58 4.26 12.78 -11.75
N GLN A 59 4.66 14.02 -12.00
CA GLN A 59 3.89 15.19 -11.60
C GLN A 59 2.45 15.10 -12.15
N GLY A 60 1.49 15.49 -11.33
CA GLY A 60 0.06 15.41 -11.65
C GLY A 60 -0.65 14.11 -11.23
N ILE A 61 0.09 13.07 -10.83
CA ILE A 61 -0.52 11.84 -10.27
C ILE A 61 -0.40 11.88 -8.75
N VAL A 62 -1.54 11.82 -8.06
CA VAL A 62 -1.63 11.88 -6.60
C VAL A 62 -2.28 10.61 -6.07
N VAL A 63 -1.82 10.16 -4.90
CA VAL A 63 -2.43 9.04 -4.18
C VAL A 63 -2.89 9.52 -2.81
N ALA A 64 -4.09 9.12 -2.42
CA ALA A 64 -4.64 9.39 -1.10
C ALA A 64 -5.11 8.09 -0.46
N ARG A 65 -5.00 8.04 0.87
CA ARG A 65 -5.51 6.97 1.71
C ARG A 65 -6.77 7.47 2.40
N VAL A 66 -7.83 6.67 2.35
CA VAL A 66 -9.15 7.03 2.86
C VAL A 66 -9.58 6.06 3.96
N LYS A 67 -10.08 6.61 5.07
CA LYS A 67 -10.66 5.87 6.19
C LYS A 67 -12.19 5.91 6.06
N VAL A 68 -12.81 4.75 5.87
CA VAL A 68 -14.27 4.59 5.81
C VAL A 68 -14.72 3.75 7.01
N ARG A 69 -15.81 4.17 7.66
CA ARG A 69 -16.43 3.41 8.74
C ARG A 69 -17.04 2.12 8.17
N ARG A 70 -16.83 0.99 8.85
CA ARG A 70 -17.51 -0.28 8.54
C ARG A 70 -18.90 -0.33 9.16
#